data_AF-A0AAW6U5P3-F1
#
_entry.id   AF-A0AAW6U5P3-F1
#
_cell.length_a   1.000
_cell.length_b   1.000
_cell.length_c   1.000
_cell.angle_alpha   90.00
_cell.angle_beta   90.00
_cell.angle_gamma   90.00
#
_symmetry.space_group_name_H-M   'P 1'
#
loop_
_entity.id
_entity.type
_entity.pdbx_description
1 polymer ?
#
loop_
_entity_poly.entity_id
_entity_poly.type
_entity_poly.pdbx_seq_one_letter_code
_entity_poly.pdbx_strand_id
1 'polypeptide(L)'
;MRVRLALVHLFLGVGCLVLVVGCGPEDEADAIGLNGDASLASYQEELLEIAFGAASAMPVDPHIKNRSRLQETVVAACLSLEQPQRAVRYAEQIHDWRRGAAYADLALFYAQRRLDSYVQPLLDQAAEIAAGEEDWRKERIRVKIAQVHALMGRVEMATRFEQGVEPAERGKVARIEVRIAAPDSFDEQMEALTTLIDTQQFDIVRNALAACVELFNRFYDDLDCRTQAEDKIKASWGSLPVFVRIELLMELANASLAHADSAKALALLDEAKNFVESPRWQPQSIIPLMAQLARLRFRAGDEAGARAEAERALDLFGAKRDTIVNIYRAQTLRPIAEAYYAMGDTAAALDLYKRAVEAGMENPNARPRADDLVATCCSLALHAVEPDAVLASRIREIQAGLGDPW
;
A
#
# COMPACT_ATOMS: atom_id res chain seq x y z
N MET A 1 66.46 -3.55 3.75
CA MET A 1 66.39 -4.65 4.72
C MET A 1 64.90 -4.88 5.04
N ARG A 2 64.31 -5.96 4.48
CA ARG A 2 62.93 -6.53 4.66
C ARG A 2 61.76 -5.55 4.42
N VAL A 3 61.03 -5.47 3.30
CA VAL A 3 60.24 -6.46 2.51
C VAL A 3 59.37 -7.40 3.35
N ARG A 4 58.03 -7.19 3.28
CA ARG A 4 56.94 -8.18 3.13
C ARG A 4 55.61 -7.42 3.09
N LEU A 5 54.83 -7.40 2.00
CA LEU A 5 54.02 -8.42 1.31
C LEU A 5 52.54 -8.34 1.74
N ALA A 6 51.68 -8.27 0.72
CA ALA A 6 50.23 -8.16 0.76
C ALA A 6 49.53 -9.31 1.51
N LEU A 7 48.29 -9.08 1.94
CA LEU A 7 47.30 -10.14 2.00
C LEU A 7 45.93 -9.63 1.50
N VAL A 8 45.55 -10.19 0.36
CA VAL A 8 44.24 -10.17 -0.29
C VAL A 8 43.51 -11.43 0.18
N HIS A 9 42.25 -11.30 0.57
CA HIS A 9 41.26 -12.38 0.66
C HIS A 9 40.04 -11.82 -0.09
N LEU A 10 39.58 -12.26 -1.27
CA LEU A 10 39.41 -13.57 -1.90
C LEU A 10 38.78 -14.63 -0.98
N PHE A 11 37.45 -14.71 -1.04
CA PHE A 11 36.72 -15.95 -0.76
C PHE A 11 36.06 -16.43 -2.05
N LEU A 12 36.54 -17.60 -2.51
CA LEU A 12 35.83 -18.55 -3.35
C LEU A 12 34.47 -18.86 -2.68
N GLY A 13 33.36 -19.05 -3.38
CA GLY A 13 33.22 -19.98 -4.50
C GLY A 13 32.61 -21.28 -3.97
N VAL A 14 31.27 -21.33 -3.88
CA VAL A 14 30.51 -22.57 -3.81
C VAL A 14 29.66 -22.62 -5.08
N GLY A 15 30.15 -23.41 -6.05
CA GLY A 15 29.37 -23.79 -7.21
C GLY A 15 28.36 -24.84 -6.80
N CYS A 16 27.07 -24.50 -6.88
CA CYS A 16 26.01 -25.50 -6.96
C CYS A 16 25.87 -25.91 -8.43
N LEU A 17 26.43 -27.09 -8.73
CA LEU A 17 26.17 -27.83 -9.95
C LEU A 17 24.76 -28.44 -9.83
N VAL A 18 23.74 -27.79 -10.39
CA VAL A 18 22.41 -28.39 -10.51
C VAL A 18 22.39 -29.27 -11.76
N LEU A 19 22.37 -30.58 -11.52
CA LEU A 19 22.02 -31.58 -12.51
C LEU A 19 20.56 -31.37 -12.92
N VAL A 20 20.33 -30.97 -14.18
CA VAL A 20 18.99 -30.92 -14.77
C VAL A 20 18.52 -32.35 -14.99
N VAL A 21 17.72 -32.85 -14.05
CA VAL A 21 16.81 -33.99 -14.26
C VAL A 21 15.44 -33.38 -14.51
N GLY A 22 14.88 -33.64 -15.69
CA GLY A 22 13.59 -33.09 -16.10
C GLY A 22 12.46 -33.53 -15.16
N CYS A 23 11.98 -32.59 -14.35
CA CYS A 23 10.65 -32.58 -13.77
C CYS A 23 9.89 -31.39 -14.37
N GLY A 24 8.59 -31.57 -14.60
CA GLY A 24 7.76 -30.55 -15.24
C GLY A 24 7.65 -29.27 -14.40
N PRO A 25 7.20 -28.16 -15.00
CA PRO A 25 7.04 -26.87 -14.30
C PRO A 25 6.04 -26.89 -13.13
N GLU A 26 5.25 -27.95 -12.99
CA GLU A 26 4.31 -28.13 -11.87
C GLU A 26 5.00 -28.59 -10.58
N ASP A 27 6.11 -29.35 -10.64
CA ASP A 27 6.81 -29.87 -9.45
C ASP A 27 7.76 -28.84 -8.80
N GLU A 28 8.20 -27.81 -9.53
CA GLU A 28 9.02 -26.72 -8.97
C GLU A 28 8.21 -25.69 -8.17
N ALA A 29 6.92 -25.51 -8.49
CA ALA A 29 6.04 -24.56 -7.81
C ALA A 29 5.71 -25.01 -6.36
N ASP A 30 5.55 -26.32 -6.15
CA ASP A 30 5.34 -26.89 -4.81
C ASP A 30 6.64 -26.92 -3.98
N ALA A 31 7.81 -27.00 -4.63
CA ALA A 31 9.11 -27.04 -3.94
C ALA A 31 9.55 -25.69 -3.33
N ILE A 32 8.97 -24.56 -3.76
CA ILE A 32 9.34 -23.20 -3.29
C ILE A 32 8.32 -22.66 -2.26
N GLY A 33 7.29 -23.40 -1.87
CA GLY A 33 6.30 -22.92 -0.89
C GLY A 33 5.45 -21.75 -1.38
N LEU A 34 5.45 -21.47 -2.70
CA LEU A 34 4.76 -20.34 -3.33
C LEU A 34 3.23 -20.47 -3.34
N ASN A 35 2.71 -21.64 -2.95
CA ASN A 35 1.28 -21.93 -2.84
C ASN A 35 0.74 -21.75 -1.41
N GLY A 36 1.62 -21.55 -0.43
CA GLY A 36 1.31 -21.40 1.00
C GLY A 36 1.42 -19.97 1.51
N ASP A 37 0.84 -19.73 2.68
CA ASP A 37 1.12 -18.51 3.45
C ASP A 37 2.61 -18.47 3.83
N ALA A 38 3.29 -17.34 3.63
CA ALA A 38 4.66 -17.13 4.10
C ALA A 38 4.73 -17.26 5.63
N SER A 39 5.91 -17.59 6.17
CA SER A 39 6.05 -17.66 7.63
C SER A 39 5.96 -16.25 8.24
N LEU A 40 5.02 -16.06 9.18
CA LEU A 40 4.92 -14.86 10.01
C LEU A 40 5.30 -15.17 11.45
N ALA A 41 5.69 -14.12 12.19
CA ALA A 41 5.77 -14.22 13.63
C ALA A 41 4.37 -14.43 14.22
N SER A 42 4.28 -15.23 15.29
CA SER A 42 2.99 -15.57 15.93
C SER A 42 2.16 -14.33 16.31
N TYR A 43 2.80 -13.24 16.74
CA TYR A 43 2.08 -12.01 17.07
C TYR A 43 1.47 -11.33 15.83
N GLN A 44 2.11 -11.40 14.65
CA GLN A 44 1.55 -10.83 13.42
C GLN A 44 0.31 -11.60 13.00
N GLU A 45 0.32 -12.92 13.18
CA GLU A 45 -0.84 -13.75 12.91
C GLU A 45 -2.00 -13.42 13.83
N GLU A 46 -1.73 -13.35 15.13
CA GLU A 46 -2.72 -12.98 16.14
C GLU A 46 -3.30 -11.57 15.87
N LEU A 47 -2.48 -10.60 15.48
CA LEU A 47 -2.94 -9.25 15.13
C LEU A 47 -3.90 -9.26 13.93
N LEU A 48 -3.61 -10.03 12.88
CA LEU A 48 -4.50 -10.17 11.72
C LEU A 48 -5.82 -10.85 12.11
N GLU A 49 -5.77 -11.87 12.95
CA GLU A 49 -6.97 -12.55 13.47
C GLU A 49 -7.82 -11.62 14.32
N ILE A 50 -7.20 -10.85 15.22
CA ILE A 50 -7.89 -9.85 16.04
C ILE A 50 -8.52 -8.77 15.15
N ALA A 51 -7.79 -8.27 14.15
CA ALA A 51 -8.31 -7.29 13.20
C ALA A 51 -9.53 -7.84 12.46
N PHE A 52 -9.43 -9.04 11.88
CA PHE A 52 -10.54 -9.65 11.16
C PHE A 52 -11.74 -9.94 12.07
N GLY A 53 -11.49 -10.41 13.29
CA GLY A 53 -12.51 -10.64 14.30
C GLY A 53 -13.22 -9.36 14.73
N ALA A 54 -12.48 -8.26 14.95
CA ALA A 54 -13.04 -6.95 15.27
C ALA A 54 -13.91 -6.39 14.15
N ALA A 55 -13.48 -6.52 12.89
CA ALA A 55 -14.29 -6.17 11.74
C ALA A 55 -15.58 -7.02 11.68
N SER A 56 -15.44 -8.33 11.90
CA SER A 56 -16.52 -9.31 11.84
C SER A 56 -17.47 -9.29 13.05
N ALA A 57 -17.11 -8.57 14.12
CA ALA A 57 -18.00 -8.34 15.27
C ALA A 57 -19.14 -7.37 14.92
N MET A 58 -18.93 -6.45 13.95
CA MET A 58 -19.99 -5.56 13.48
C MET A 58 -21.15 -6.35 12.86
N PRO A 59 -22.41 -6.11 13.25
CA PRO A 59 -23.57 -6.74 12.61
C PRO A 59 -23.60 -6.51 11.10
N VAL A 60 -24.10 -7.49 10.35
CA VAL A 60 -24.29 -7.33 8.90
C VAL A 60 -25.34 -6.23 8.65
N ASP A 61 -26.49 -6.27 9.32
CA ASP A 61 -27.47 -5.18 9.27
C ASP A 61 -27.40 -4.36 10.57
N PRO A 62 -27.28 -3.02 10.54
CA PRO A 62 -27.19 -2.12 9.37
C PRO A 62 -25.76 -1.79 8.92
N HIS A 63 -24.73 -2.51 9.41
CA HIS A 63 -23.33 -2.09 9.27
C HIS A 63 -22.51 -2.79 8.17
N ILE A 64 -23.16 -3.50 7.24
CA ILE A 64 -22.52 -4.27 6.14
C ILE A 64 -21.42 -3.47 5.43
N LYS A 65 -21.69 -2.19 5.12
CA LYS A 65 -20.72 -1.34 4.42
C LYS A 65 -19.43 -1.14 5.22
N ASN A 66 -19.53 -0.91 6.53
CA ASN A 66 -18.37 -0.69 7.39
C ASN A 66 -17.66 -2.01 7.67
N ARG A 67 -18.41 -3.06 8.00
CA ARG A 67 -17.91 -4.43 8.20
C ARG A 67 -17.08 -4.88 6.99
N SER A 68 -17.68 -4.89 5.80
CA SER A 68 -17.03 -5.36 4.58
C SER A 68 -15.81 -4.53 4.20
N ARG A 69 -15.84 -3.20 4.40
CA ARG A 69 -14.66 -2.33 4.16
C ARG A 69 -13.49 -2.70 5.09
N LEU A 70 -13.77 -2.97 6.36
CA LEU A 70 -12.72 -3.34 7.31
C LEU A 70 -12.18 -4.74 7.04
N GLN A 71 -13.05 -5.70 6.70
CA GLN A 71 -12.61 -7.03 6.26
C GLN A 71 -11.73 -6.95 5.00
N GLU A 72 -12.13 -6.16 3.99
CA GLU A 72 -11.32 -5.88 2.78
C GLU A 72 -9.95 -5.28 3.14
N THR A 73 -9.89 -4.40 4.14
CA THR A 73 -8.62 -3.83 4.63
C THR A 73 -7.71 -4.92 5.21
N VAL A 74 -8.25 -5.88 5.96
CA VAL A 74 -7.47 -7.01 6.51
C VAL A 74 -7.02 -7.95 5.39
N VAL A 75 -7.86 -8.21 4.39
CA VAL A 75 -7.47 -8.99 3.20
C VAL A 75 -6.27 -8.34 2.50
N ALA A 76 -6.30 -7.03 2.28
CA ALA A 76 -5.17 -6.30 1.69
C ALA A 76 -3.90 -6.38 2.55
N ALA A 77 -4.03 -6.34 3.88
CA ALA A 77 -2.90 -6.53 4.80
C ALA A 77 -2.32 -7.96 4.69
N CYS A 78 -3.17 -8.99 4.59
CA CYS A 78 -2.75 -10.36 4.36
C CYS A 78 -1.95 -10.50 3.04
N LEU A 79 -2.42 -9.91 1.94
CA LEU A 79 -1.70 -9.94 0.66
C LEU A 79 -0.34 -9.22 0.75
N SER A 80 -0.26 -8.13 1.50
CA SER A 80 1.00 -7.40 1.70
C SER A 80 2.01 -8.17 2.56
N LEU A 81 1.54 -9.09 3.41
CA LEU A 81 2.34 -9.99 4.24
C LEU A 81 2.52 -11.38 3.63
N GLU A 82 2.23 -11.53 2.33
CA GLU A 82 2.32 -12.80 1.60
C GLU A 82 1.53 -13.94 2.25
N GLN A 83 0.32 -13.63 2.72
CA GLN A 83 -0.64 -14.57 3.31
C GLN A 83 -1.86 -14.80 2.37
N PRO A 84 -1.68 -15.30 1.14
CA PRO A 84 -2.77 -15.41 0.18
C PRO A 84 -3.85 -16.43 0.60
N GLN A 85 -3.54 -17.51 1.31
CA GLN A 85 -4.54 -18.48 1.76
C GLN A 85 -5.44 -17.88 2.85
N ARG A 86 -4.83 -17.15 3.79
CA ARG A 86 -5.58 -16.37 4.79
C ARG A 86 -6.45 -15.30 4.13
N ALA A 87 -5.91 -14.60 3.14
CA ALA A 87 -6.64 -13.60 2.37
C ALA A 87 -7.87 -14.20 1.66
N VAL A 88 -7.76 -15.39 1.05
CA VAL A 88 -8.92 -16.11 0.45
C VAL A 88 -9.98 -16.38 1.51
N ARG A 89 -9.61 -17.00 2.65
CA ARG A 89 -10.53 -17.33 3.75
C ARG A 89 -11.26 -16.10 4.31
N TYR A 90 -10.57 -14.97 4.37
CA TYR A 90 -11.14 -13.71 4.82
C TYR A 90 -12.02 -13.05 3.75
N ALA A 91 -11.64 -13.13 2.47
CA ALA A 91 -12.44 -12.62 1.36
C ALA A 91 -13.80 -13.34 1.24
N GLU A 92 -13.83 -14.66 1.43
CA GLU A 92 -15.06 -15.48 1.39
C GLU A 92 -16.14 -15.00 2.38
N GLN A 93 -15.73 -14.40 3.50
CA GLN A 93 -16.59 -13.92 4.58
C GLN A 93 -17.06 -12.46 4.39
N ILE A 94 -16.68 -11.81 3.29
CA ILE A 94 -17.15 -10.47 2.95
C ILE A 94 -18.56 -10.58 2.34
N HIS A 95 -19.50 -9.79 2.86
CA HIS A 95 -20.93 -9.93 2.52
C HIS A 95 -21.43 -8.97 1.43
N ASP A 96 -20.61 -8.03 0.94
CA ASP A 96 -20.98 -7.11 -0.15
C ASP A 96 -20.05 -7.27 -1.38
N TRP A 97 -20.24 -6.42 -2.38
CA TRP A 97 -19.45 -6.35 -3.61
C TRP A 97 -17.93 -6.34 -3.41
N ARG A 98 -17.43 -5.92 -2.24
CA ARG A 98 -15.99 -5.95 -1.94
C ARG A 98 -15.40 -7.35 -1.94
N ARG A 99 -16.23 -8.39 -1.78
CA ARG A 99 -15.80 -9.77 -2.00
C ARG A 99 -15.27 -9.98 -3.42
N GLY A 100 -15.97 -9.46 -4.43
CA GLY A 100 -15.51 -9.53 -5.82
C GLY A 100 -14.24 -8.71 -6.05
N ALA A 101 -14.12 -7.56 -5.39
CA ALA A 101 -12.90 -6.75 -5.44
C ALA A 101 -11.70 -7.49 -4.79
N ALA A 102 -11.91 -8.14 -3.65
CA ALA A 102 -10.91 -8.93 -2.94
C ALA A 102 -10.43 -10.14 -3.78
N TYR A 103 -11.33 -10.84 -4.47
CA TYR A 103 -10.94 -11.91 -5.41
C TYR A 103 -10.11 -11.39 -6.58
N ALA A 104 -10.46 -10.23 -7.13
CA ALA A 104 -9.65 -9.62 -8.19
C ALA A 104 -8.26 -9.17 -7.69
N ASP A 105 -8.14 -8.70 -6.45
CA ASP A 105 -6.83 -8.37 -5.84
C ASP A 105 -5.98 -9.62 -5.57
N LEU A 106 -6.60 -10.71 -5.11
CA LEU A 106 -5.96 -12.03 -4.99
C LEU A 106 -5.46 -12.52 -6.36
N ALA A 107 -6.29 -12.40 -7.40
CA ALA A 107 -5.91 -12.77 -8.76
C ALA A 107 -4.71 -11.94 -9.24
N LEU A 108 -4.68 -10.64 -8.94
CA LEU A 108 -3.55 -9.76 -9.24
C LEU A 108 -2.29 -10.18 -8.48
N PHE A 109 -2.40 -10.53 -7.20
CA PHE A 109 -1.30 -11.01 -6.37
C PHE A 109 -0.64 -12.27 -6.97
N TYR A 110 -1.46 -13.24 -7.39
CA TYR A 110 -0.97 -14.47 -8.03
C TYR A 110 -0.39 -14.21 -9.43
N ALA A 111 -1.01 -13.34 -10.24
CA ALA A 111 -0.50 -12.98 -11.56
C ALA A 111 0.87 -12.28 -11.48
N GLN A 112 1.08 -11.41 -10.48
CA GLN A 112 2.39 -10.77 -10.25
C GLN A 112 3.51 -11.78 -9.93
N ARG A 113 3.15 -12.93 -9.35
CA ARG A 113 4.06 -14.03 -9.01
C ARG A 113 4.12 -15.11 -10.09
N ARG A 114 3.45 -14.91 -11.24
CA ARG A 114 3.36 -15.87 -12.35
C ARG A 114 2.74 -17.22 -11.95
N LEU A 115 1.85 -17.20 -10.97
CA LEU A 115 1.12 -18.38 -10.49
C LEU A 115 -0.24 -18.48 -11.20
N ASP A 116 -0.18 -18.65 -12.53
CA ASP A 116 -1.32 -18.46 -13.44
C ASP A 116 -2.49 -19.43 -13.19
N SER A 117 -2.22 -20.62 -12.65
CA SER A 117 -3.24 -21.64 -12.33
C SER A 117 -4.28 -21.16 -11.31
N TYR A 118 -3.90 -20.24 -10.42
CA TYR A 118 -4.79 -19.68 -9.39
C TYR A 118 -5.59 -18.47 -9.87
N VAL A 119 -5.17 -17.85 -10.98
CA VAL A 119 -5.72 -16.56 -11.42
C VAL A 119 -7.13 -16.71 -11.97
N GLN A 120 -7.36 -17.64 -12.90
CA GLN A 120 -8.64 -17.74 -13.60
C GLN A 120 -9.83 -18.04 -12.67
N PRO A 121 -9.75 -18.99 -11.72
CA PRO A 121 -10.86 -19.26 -10.80
C PRO A 121 -11.27 -18.02 -9.98
N LEU A 122 -10.30 -17.22 -9.54
CA LEU A 122 -10.56 -15.99 -8.79
C LEU A 122 -11.18 -14.89 -9.67
N LEU A 123 -10.73 -14.77 -10.92
CA LEU A 123 -11.34 -13.86 -11.90
C LEU A 123 -12.79 -14.24 -12.22
N ASP A 124 -13.07 -15.55 -12.33
CA ASP A 124 -14.43 -16.04 -12.57
C ASP A 124 -15.35 -15.70 -11.40
N GLN A 125 -14.90 -15.90 -10.16
CA GLN A 125 -15.65 -15.50 -8.95
C GLN A 125 -15.86 -13.99 -8.86
N ALA A 126 -14.84 -13.19 -9.18
CA ALA A 126 -14.95 -11.73 -9.22
C ALA A 126 -15.96 -11.28 -10.30
N ALA A 127 -15.93 -11.90 -11.48
CA ALA A 127 -16.82 -11.59 -12.59
C ALA A 127 -18.27 -11.97 -12.29
N GLU A 128 -18.51 -13.10 -11.62
CA GLU A 128 -19.84 -13.52 -11.17
C GLU A 128 -20.45 -12.49 -10.22
N ILE A 129 -19.69 -12.04 -9.22
CA ILE A 129 -20.14 -11.00 -8.28
C ILE A 129 -20.40 -9.68 -9.03
N ALA A 130 -19.50 -9.28 -9.94
CA ALA A 130 -19.68 -8.08 -10.74
C ALA A 130 -20.95 -8.13 -11.63
N ALA A 131 -21.36 -9.31 -12.09
CA ALA A 131 -22.57 -9.48 -12.88
C ALA A 131 -23.85 -9.23 -12.09
N GLY A 132 -23.82 -9.47 -10.77
CA GLY A 132 -24.93 -9.22 -9.85
C GLY A 132 -24.97 -7.81 -9.24
N GLU A 133 -23.98 -6.95 -9.53
CA GLU A 133 -23.88 -5.59 -9.01
C GLU A 133 -24.25 -4.54 -10.07
N GLU A 134 -24.55 -3.32 -9.60
CA GLU A 134 -24.90 -2.17 -10.42
C GLU A 134 -23.92 -1.00 -10.21
N ASP A 135 -23.96 -0.04 -11.15
CA ASP A 135 -23.23 1.21 -11.13
C ASP A 135 -21.71 1.05 -10.85
N TRP A 136 -21.15 2.00 -10.10
CA TRP A 136 -19.74 2.10 -9.76
C TRP A 136 -19.17 0.86 -9.03
N ARG A 137 -20.01 0.04 -8.38
CA ARG A 137 -19.54 -1.18 -7.68
C ARG A 137 -19.10 -2.24 -8.67
N LYS A 138 -19.95 -2.50 -9.67
CA LYS A 138 -19.64 -3.38 -10.80
C LYS A 138 -18.41 -2.88 -11.55
N GLU A 139 -18.35 -1.58 -11.84
CA GLU A 139 -17.20 -0.98 -12.54
C GLU A 139 -15.89 -1.19 -11.79
N ARG A 140 -15.86 -0.97 -10.46
CA ARG A 140 -14.65 -1.19 -9.66
C ARG A 140 -14.13 -2.62 -9.72
N ILE A 141 -15.02 -3.62 -9.68
CA ILE A 141 -14.60 -5.02 -9.79
C ILE A 141 -14.07 -5.29 -11.20
N ARG A 142 -14.77 -4.82 -12.24
CA ARG A 142 -14.36 -5.00 -13.64
C ARG A 142 -13.00 -4.36 -13.93
N VAL A 143 -12.71 -3.19 -13.36
CA VAL A 143 -11.40 -2.53 -13.48
C VAL A 143 -10.29 -3.37 -12.88
N LYS A 144 -10.49 -3.94 -11.68
CA LYS A 144 -9.50 -4.85 -11.07
C LYS A 144 -9.29 -6.11 -11.93
N ILE A 145 -10.36 -6.69 -12.48
CA ILE A 145 -10.26 -7.82 -13.43
C ILE A 145 -9.45 -7.42 -14.68
N ALA A 146 -9.73 -6.23 -15.24
CA ALA A 146 -9.01 -5.71 -16.40
C ALA A 146 -7.51 -5.51 -16.11
N GLN A 147 -7.15 -5.02 -14.92
CA GLN A 147 -5.76 -4.89 -14.49
C GLN A 147 -5.02 -6.24 -14.47
N VAL A 148 -5.69 -7.31 -14.03
CA VAL A 148 -5.10 -8.67 -14.06
C VAL A 148 -4.89 -9.13 -15.50
N HIS A 149 -5.89 -8.99 -16.36
CA HIS A 149 -5.76 -9.35 -17.77
C HIS A 149 -4.68 -8.55 -18.49
N ALA A 150 -4.61 -7.24 -18.23
CA ALA A 150 -3.55 -6.37 -18.74
C ALA A 150 -2.19 -6.92 -18.31
N LEU A 151 -1.96 -7.15 -17.01
CA LEU A 151 -0.69 -7.70 -16.50
C LEU A 151 -0.28 -9.02 -17.18
N MET A 152 -1.25 -9.88 -17.48
CA MET A 152 -1.01 -11.17 -18.16
C MET A 152 -0.86 -11.06 -19.68
N GLY A 153 -0.83 -9.85 -20.25
CA GLY A 153 -0.75 -9.62 -21.70
C GLY A 153 -2.03 -9.96 -22.47
N ARG A 154 -3.16 -10.18 -21.79
CA ARG A 154 -4.47 -10.53 -22.37
C ARG A 154 -5.24 -9.26 -22.73
N VAL A 155 -4.68 -8.46 -23.65
CA VAL A 155 -5.15 -7.10 -24.00
C VAL A 155 -6.63 -7.07 -24.42
N GLU A 156 -7.08 -8.04 -25.23
CA GLU A 156 -8.48 -8.13 -25.67
C GLU A 156 -9.44 -8.32 -24.50
N MET A 157 -9.05 -9.13 -23.52
CA MET A 157 -9.85 -9.37 -22.32
C MET A 157 -9.87 -8.15 -21.39
N ALA A 158 -8.72 -7.50 -21.20
CA ALA A 158 -8.66 -6.25 -20.44
C ALA A 158 -9.62 -5.20 -21.04
N THR A 159 -9.52 -4.99 -22.36
CA THR A 159 -10.40 -4.07 -23.10
C THR A 159 -11.88 -4.42 -22.92
N ARG A 160 -12.25 -5.72 -22.99
CA ARG A 160 -13.63 -6.16 -22.78
C ARG A 160 -14.15 -5.82 -21.38
N PHE A 161 -13.33 -5.95 -20.35
CA PHE A 161 -13.73 -5.58 -18.99
C PHE A 161 -13.80 -4.06 -18.78
N GLU A 162 -13.06 -3.27 -19.56
CA GLU A 162 -13.16 -1.81 -19.58
C GLU A 162 -14.34 -1.25 -20.39
N GLN A 163 -14.97 -2.04 -21.26
CA GLN A 163 -16.11 -1.59 -22.05
C GLN A 163 -17.26 -1.10 -21.15
N GLY A 164 -17.59 0.19 -21.29
CA GLY A 164 -18.65 0.84 -20.51
C GLY A 164 -18.25 1.24 -19.10
N VAL A 165 -16.96 1.15 -18.74
CA VAL A 165 -16.43 1.71 -17.50
C VAL A 165 -16.19 3.21 -17.67
N GLU A 166 -16.49 4.01 -16.64
CA GLU A 166 -16.25 5.45 -16.71
C GLU A 166 -14.77 5.77 -17.01
N PRO A 167 -14.47 6.83 -17.79
CA PRO A 167 -13.09 7.22 -18.12
C PRO A 167 -12.17 7.38 -16.91
N ALA A 168 -12.71 7.88 -15.79
CA ALA A 168 -12.01 8.02 -14.52
C ALA A 168 -11.49 6.69 -13.96
N GLU A 169 -12.17 5.59 -14.22
CA GLU A 169 -11.80 4.27 -13.72
C GLU A 169 -10.84 3.53 -14.67
N ARG A 170 -10.93 3.76 -15.98
CA ARG A 170 -9.99 3.21 -17.00
C ARG A 170 -8.55 3.63 -16.78
N GLY A 171 -8.30 4.84 -16.27
CA GLY A 171 -6.93 5.31 -15.98
C GLY A 171 -6.15 4.41 -15.01
N LYS A 172 -6.82 3.56 -14.22
CA LYS A 172 -6.16 2.59 -13.31
C LYS A 172 -5.54 1.40 -14.05
N VAL A 173 -6.03 1.07 -15.24
CA VAL A 173 -5.49 0.01 -16.11
C VAL A 173 -4.23 0.49 -16.81
N ALA A 174 -4.22 1.74 -17.28
CA ALA A 174 -3.06 2.38 -17.92
C ALA A 174 -1.77 2.26 -17.08
N ARG A 175 -1.88 2.38 -15.75
CA ARG A 175 -0.74 2.18 -14.83
C ARG A 175 -0.10 0.79 -14.96
N ILE A 176 -0.89 -0.25 -15.15
CA ILE A 176 -0.40 -1.62 -15.30
C ILE A 176 0.16 -1.85 -16.71
N GLU A 177 -0.47 -1.29 -17.74
CA GLU A 177 -0.02 -1.36 -19.12
C GLU A 177 1.38 -0.74 -19.28
N VAL A 178 1.63 0.39 -18.62
CA VAL A 178 2.95 1.03 -18.57
C VAL A 178 4.04 0.07 -18.06
N ARG A 179 3.72 -0.78 -17.08
CA ARG A 179 4.68 -1.73 -16.52
C ARG A 179 5.07 -2.85 -17.47
N ILE A 180 4.20 -3.23 -18.42
CA ILE A 180 4.38 -4.42 -19.26
C ILE A 180 4.65 -4.14 -20.74
N ALA A 181 4.49 -2.90 -21.21
CA ALA A 181 4.70 -2.58 -22.62
C ALA A 181 6.15 -2.80 -23.08
N ALA A 182 6.43 -2.66 -24.38
CA ALA A 182 7.79 -2.83 -24.90
C ALA A 182 8.78 -1.78 -24.33
N PRO A 183 10.08 -2.10 -24.15
CA PRO A 183 11.08 -1.13 -23.72
C PRO A 183 11.12 0.13 -24.61
N ASP A 184 10.89 -0.01 -25.91
CA ASP A 184 10.98 1.12 -26.85
C ASP A 184 9.66 1.93 -26.97
N SER A 185 8.70 1.73 -26.05
CA SER A 185 7.37 2.34 -26.12
C SER A 185 7.20 3.64 -25.32
N PHE A 186 8.28 4.18 -24.74
CA PHE A 186 8.19 5.34 -23.85
C PHE A 186 7.45 6.53 -24.50
N ASP A 187 7.83 6.92 -25.73
CA ASP A 187 7.24 8.08 -26.41
C ASP A 187 5.74 7.90 -26.66
N GLU A 188 5.33 6.72 -27.14
CA GLU A 188 3.93 6.37 -27.39
C GLU A 188 3.12 6.43 -26.08
N GLN A 189 3.69 5.90 -24.99
CA GLN A 189 3.05 5.92 -23.69
C GLN A 189 2.94 7.34 -23.12
N MET A 190 4.00 8.14 -23.24
CA MET A 190 4.00 9.52 -22.78
C MET A 190 2.99 10.38 -23.56
N GLU A 191 2.83 10.14 -24.86
CA GLU A 191 1.81 10.80 -25.70
C GLU A 191 0.39 10.41 -25.28
N ALA A 192 0.13 9.11 -25.06
CA ALA A 192 -1.15 8.62 -24.58
C ALA A 192 -1.53 9.21 -23.21
N LEU A 193 -0.58 9.23 -22.26
CA LEU A 193 -0.79 9.83 -20.95
C LEU A 193 -0.98 11.35 -21.03
N THR A 194 -0.27 12.03 -21.93
CA THR A 194 -0.45 13.46 -22.18
C THR A 194 -1.88 13.77 -22.63
N THR A 195 -2.42 12.99 -23.55
CA THR A 195 -3.80 13.12 -24.01
C THR A 195 -4.80 12.99 -22.85
N LEU A 196 -4.55 12.06 -21.91
CA LEU A 196 -5.39 11.90 -20.72
C LEU A 196 -5.28 13.08 -19.74
N ILE A 197 -4.06 13.59 -19.53
CA ILE A 197 -3.81 14.75 -18.65
C ILE A 197 -4.50 16.02 -19.21
N ASP A 198 -4.49 16.18 -20.53
CA ASP A 198 -5.07 17.34 -21.20
C ASP A 198 -6.61 17.37 -21.12
N THR A 199 -7.27 16.27 -20.70
CA THR A 199 -8.72 16.26 -20.43
C THR A 199 -9.13 17.17 -19.26
N GLN A 200 -8.20 17.50 -18.37
CA GLN A 200 -8.41 18.28 -17.14
C GLN A 200 -9.47 17.72 -16.18
N GLN A 201 -9.91 16.47 -16.38
CA GLN A 201 -10.81 15.79 -15.45
C GLN A 201 -9.99 15.21 -14.30
N PHE A 202 -10.25 15.67 -13.08
CA PHE A 202 -9.39 15.43 -11.92
C PHE A 202 -8.99 13.95 -11.74
N ASP A 203 -9.95 13.02 -11.77
CA ASP A 203 -9.64 11.59 -11.57
C ASP A 203 -8.83 10.99 -12.74
N ILE A 204 -9.08 11.41 -13.98
CA ILE A 204 -8.30 10.98 -15.15
C ILE A 204 -6.87 11.50 -15.04
N VAL A 205 -6.71 12.80 -14.75
CA VAL A 205 -5.41 13.44 -14.57
C VAL A 205 -4.63 12.75 -13.47
N ARG A 206 -5.24 12.52 -12.29
CA ARG A 206 -4.56 11.84 -11.18
C ARG A 206 -4.05 10.46 -11.58
N ASN A 207 -4.88 9.66 -12.27
CA ASN A 207 -4.48 8.31 -12.67
C ASN A 207 -3.40 8.33 -13.76
N ALA A 208 -3.48 9.25 -14.73
CA ALA A 208 -2.45 9.40 -15.75
C ALA A 208 -1.11 9.83 -15.15
N LEU A 209 -1.12 10.71 -14.15
CA LEU A 209 0.09 11.12 -13.43
C LEU A 209 0.69 9.99 -12.59
N ALA A 210 -0.13 9.14 -11.97
CA ALA A 210 0.35 7.93 -11.31
C ALA A 210 1.00 6.96 -12.33
N ALA A 211 0.50 6.90 -13.56
CA ALA A 211 1.16 6.15 -14.64
C ALA A 211 2.46 6.82 -15.10
N CYS A 212 2.58 8.15 -15.08
CA CYS A 212 3.86 8.84 -15.29
C CYS A 212 4.90 8.49 -14.22
N VAL A 213 4.49 8.27 -12.95
CA VAL A 213 5.40 7.76 -11.91
C VAL A 213 5.93 6.38 -12.26
N GLU A 214 5.09 5.49 -12.81
CA GLU A 214 5.55 4.18 -13.30
C GLU A 214 6.53 4.31 -14.47
N LEU A 215 6.33 5.26 -15.40
CA LEU A 215 7.30 5.56 -16.45
C LEU A 215 8.63 6.03 -15.86
N PHE A 216 8.58 6.97 -14.90
CA PHE A 216 9.75 7.46 -14.18
C PHE A 216 10.54 6.32 -13.51
N ASN A 217 9.84 5.38 -12.87
CA ASN A 217 10.44 4.23 -12.21
C ASN A 217 11.00 3.21 -13.23
N ARG A 218 10.24 2.93 -14.28
CA ARG A 218 10.62 1.91 -15.27
C ARG A 218 11.84 2.32 -16.10
N PHE A 219 11.90 3.58 -16.50
CA PHE A 219 12.97 4.14 -17.33
C PHE A 219 13.99 4.91 -16.49
N TYR A 220 14.20 4.48 -15.24
CA TYR A 220 15.00 5.26 -14.28
C TYR A 220 16.44 5.52 -14.70
N ASP A 221 17.05 4.55 -15.39
CA ASP A 221 18.44 4.62 -15.87
C ASP A 221 18.60 5.54 -17.10
N ASP A 222 17.49 5.86 -17.78
CA ASP A 222 17.45 6.84 -18.86
C ASP A 222 17.10 8.21 -18.28
N LEU A 223 18.11 9.08 -18.17
CA LEU A 223 17.97 10.40 -17.57
C LEU A 223 16.92 11.27 -18.30
N ASP A 224 16.86 11.18 -19.63
CA ASP A 224 15.98 12.03 -20.44
C ASP A 224 14.53 11.58 -20.26
N CYS A 225 14.27 10.28 -20.37
CA CYS A 225 12.95 9.70 -20.11
C CYS A 225 12.46 10.00 -18.69
N ARG A 226 13.33 9.78 -17.69
CA ARG A 226 13.03 10.05 -16.29
C ARG A 226 12.70 11.53 -16.05
N THR A 227 13.49 12.44 -16.61
CA THR A 227 13.27 13.88 -16.48
C THR A 227 11.96 14.30 -17.15
N GLN A 228 11.66 13.77 -18.34
CA GLN A 228 10.41 14.08 -19.05
C GLN A 228 9.17 13.63 -18.28
N ALA A 229 9.19 12.45 -17.67
CA ALA A 229 8.09 11.96 -16.83
C ALA A 229 7.88 12.83 -15.59
N GLU A 230 8.96 13.21 -14.91
CA GLU A 230 8.90 14.13 -13.76
C GLU A 230 8.38 15.51 -14.18
N ASP A 231 8.92 16.10 -15.23
CA ASP A 231 8.52 17.42 -15.73
C ASP A 231 7.04 17.44 -16.11
N LYS A 232 6.51 16.35 -16.71
CA LYS A 232 5.08 16.25 -17.02
C LYS A 232 4.22 16.26 -15.75
N ILE A 233 4.65 15.57 -14.70
CA ILE A 233 3.98 15.58 -13.39
C ILE A 233 3.97 17.00 -12.80
N LYS A 234 5.14 17.65 -12.80
CA LYS A 234 5.34 18.98 -12.24
C LYS A 234 4.58 20.06 -13.00
N ALA A 235 4.57 20.00 -14.33
CA ALA A 235 3.79 20.90 -15.18
C ALA A 235 2.28 20.86 -14.88
N SER A 236 1.79 19.74 -14.33
CA SER A 236 0.38 19.54 -13.99
C SER A 236 -0.01 20.11 -12.61
N TRP A 237 0.92 20.64 -11.81
CA TRP A 237 0.58 21.10 -10.45
C TRP A 237 -0.55 22.11 -10.41
N GLY A 238 -0.63 23.04 -11.35
CA GLY A 238 -1.61 24.12 -11.36
C GLY A 238 -3.07 23.63 -11.25
N SER A 239 -3.37 22.45 -11.80
CA SER A 239 -4.71 21.84 -11.77
C SER A 239 -4.93 20.86 -10.60
N LEU A 240 -3.88 20.55 -9.82
CA LEU A 240 -3.95 19.55 -8.76
C LEU A 240 -4.13 20.18 -7.38
N PRO A 241 -4.98 19.59 -6.51
CA PRO A 241 -4.95 19.83 -5.08
C PRO A 241 -3.56 19.52 -4.51
N VAL A 242 -3.13 20.31 -3.51
CA VAL A 242 -1.78 20.20 -2.95
C VAL A 242 -1.47 18.82 -2.38
N PHE A 243 -2.46 18.12 -1.81
CA PHE A 243 -2.25 16.79 -1.24
C PHE A 243 -1.82 15.76 -2.31
N VAL A 244 -2.42 15.83 -3.51
CA VAL A 244 -2.04 14.96 -4.64
C VAL A 244 -0.61 15.24 -5.09
N ARG A 245 -0.17 16.51 -5.03
CA ARG A 245 1.21 16.88 -5.38
C ARG A 245 2.20 16.25 -4.41
N ILE A 246 1.89 16.28 -3.11
CA ILE A 246 2.70 15.66 -2.06
C ILE A 246 2.77 14.14 -2.27
N GLU A 247 1.62 13.49 -2.51
CA GLU A 247 1.55 12.05 -2.79
C GLU A 247 2.42 11.66 -3.99
N LEU A 248 2.29 12.34 -5.13
CA LEU A 248 3.09 12.07 -6.33
C LEU A 248 4.60 12.26 -6.08
N LEU A 249 5.01 13.30 -5.34
CA LEU A 249 6.42 13.50 -4.97
C LEU A 249 6.94 12.37 -4.08
N MET A 250 6.13 11.88 -3.14
CA MET A 250 6.47 10.75 -2.30
C MET A 250 6.53 9.43 -3.08
N GLU A 251 5.69 9.24 -4.09
CA GLU A 251 5.78 8.09 -4.99
C GLU A 251 7.06 8.14 -5.85
N LEU A 252 7.41 9.30 -6.42
CA LEU A 252 8.69 9.50 -7.13
C LEU A 252 9.91 9.28 -6.23
N ALA A 253 9.83 9.70 -4.95
CA ALA A 253 10.89 9.45 -3.97
C ALA A 253 11.03 7.95 -3.68
N ASN A 254 9.92 7.21 -3.55
CA ASN A 254 9.95 5.75 -3.41
C ASN A 254 10.56 5.05 -4.62
N ALA A 255 10.21 5.48 -5.84
CA ALA A 255 10.81 4.97 -7.07
C ALA A 255 12.33 5.22 -7.05
N SER A 256 12.77 6.43 -6.72
CA SER A 256 14.20 6.74 -6.60
C SER A 256 14.93 5.87 -5.58
N LEU A 257 14.30 5.60 -4.42
CA LEU A 257 14.84 4.69 -3.41
C LEU A 257 14.94 3.23 -3.90
N ALA A 258 13.99 2.77 -4.72
CA ALA A 258 14.05 1.43 -5.31
C ALA A 258 15.26 1.27 -6.26
N HIS A 259 15.74 2.37 -6.82
CA HIS A 259 16.95 2.46 -7.64
C HIS A 259 18.19 2.93 -6.85
N ALA A 260 18.13 2.92 -5.51
CA ALA A 260 19.20 3.33 -4.61
C ALA A 260 19.68 4.80 -4.77
N ASP A 261 18.90 5.67 -5.43
CA ASP A 261 19.21 7.10 -5.57
C ASP A 261 18.62 7.90 -4.40
N SER A 262 19.35 7.88 -3.29
CA SER A 262 18.99 8.62 -2.09
C SER A 262 19.01 10.15 -2.31
N ALA A 263 19.90 10.64 -3.17
CA ALA A 263 20.01 12.08 -3.44
C ALA A 263 18.76 12.62 -4.14
N LYS A 264 18.28 11.93 -5.18
CA LYS A 264 17.05 12.28 -5.86
C LYS A 264 15.83 12.15 -4.96
N ALA A 265 15.78 11.08 -4.15
CA ALA A 265 14.71 10.90 -3.18
C ALA A 265 14.64 12.07 -2.19
N LEU A 266 15.77 12.49 -1.60
CA LEU A 266 15.82 13.63 -0.68
C LEU A 266 15.39 14.94 -1.34
N ALA A 267 15.83 15.20 -2.58
CA ALA A 267 15.40 16.41 -3.31
C ALA A 267 13.88 16.46 -3.51
N LEU A 268 13.25 15.33 -3.86
CA LEU A 268 11.79 15.23 -3.99
C LEU A 268 11.08 15.38 -2.63
N LEU A 269 11.66 14.86 -1.54
CA LEU A 269 11.11 14.97 -0.19
C LEU A 269 11.25 16.39 0.40
N ASP A 270 12.30 17.12 0.05
CA ASP A 270 12.46 18.54 0.39
C ASP A 270 11.37 19.37 -0.31
N GLU A 271 11.09 19.05 -1.58
CA GLU A 271 10.01 19.70 -2.33
C GLU A 271 8.62 19.39 -1.74
N ALA A 272 8.36 18.12 -1.39
CA ALA A 272 7.12 17.73 -0.73
C ALA A 272 6.94 18.43 0.63
N LYS A 273 8.02 18.57 1.39
CA LYS A 273 8.03 19.28 2.67
C LYS A 273 7.59 20.75 2.53
N ASN A 274 8.02 21.44 1.47
CA ASN A 274 7.60 22.83 1.24
C ASN A 274 6.07 22.97 1.10
N PHE A 275 5.39 21.97 0.51
CA PHE A 275 3.93 21.95 0.45
C PHE A 275 3.28 21.64 1.81
N VAL A 276 3.90 20.77 2.59
CA VAL A 276 3.46 20.40 3.94
C VAL A 276 3.52 21.60 4.90
N GLU A 277 4.52 22.46 4.77
CA GLU A 277 4.71 23.64 5.63
C GLU A 277 3.71 24.79 5.34
N SER A 278 2.80 24.64 4.38
CA SER A 278 1.76 25.62 4.08
C SER A 278 0.77 25.81 5.26
N PRO A 279 0.36 27.04 5.61
CA PRO A 279 -0.36 27.34 6.86
C PRO A 279 -1.84 26.91 6.90
N ARG A 280 -2.36 26.18 5.91
CA ARG A 280 -3.81 25.95 5.73
C ARG A 280 -4.30 24.53 6.05
N TRP A 281 -3.44 23.66 6.55
CA TRP A 281 -3.80 22.28 6.76
C TRP A 281 -4.55 22.03 8.07
N GLN A 282 -5.50 21.10 8.03
CA GLN A 282 -6.08 20.53 9.23
C GLN A 282 -5.08 19.55 9.86
N PRO A 283 -4.94 19.52 11.21
CA PRO A 283 -3.98 18.66 11.89
C PRO A 283 -4.09 17.18 11.49
N GLN A 284 -5.31 16.64 11.41
CA GLN A 284 -5.57 15.25 11.03
C GLN A 284 -5.17 14.89 9.59
N SER A 285 -4.95 15.89 8.72
CA SER A 285 -4.49 15.68 7.36
C SER A 285 -2.97 15.83 7.25
N ILE A 286 -2.39 16.81 7.95
CA ILE A 286 -0.97 17.15 7.77
C ILE A 286 -0.02 16.27 8.59
N ILE A 287 -0.41 15.91 9.81
CA ILE A 287 0.43 15.12 10.71
C ILE A 287 0.76 13.75 10.10
N PRO A 288 -0.19 13.01 9.48
CA PRO A 288 0.14 11.78 8.75
C PRO A 288 1.16 11.99 7.62
N LEU A 289 1.03 13.07 6.84
CA LEU A 289 1.95 13.37 5.75
C LEU A 289 3.36 13.66 6.27
N MET A 290 3.49 14.45 7.34
CA MET A 290 4.77 14.71 8.01
C MET A 290 5.44 13.41 8.46
N ALA A 291 4.68 12.52 9.11
CA ALA A 291 5.21 11.24 9.58
C ALA A 291 5.65 10.32 8.43
N GLN A 292 4.90 10.30 7.32
CA GLN A 292 5.32 9.55 6.13
C GLN A 292 6.57 10.15 5.48
N LEU A 293 6.70 11.48 5.42
CA LEU A 293 7.94 12.14 4.97
C LEU A 293 9.13 11.78 5.86
N ALA A 294 8.94 11.77 7.19
CA ALA A 294 9.97 11.34 8.14
C ALA A 294 10.47 9.93 7.83
N ARG A 295 9.54 8.98 7.63
CA ARG A 295 9.88 7.59 7.28
C ARG A 295 10.65 7.48 5.95
N LEU A 296 10.25 8.25 4.93
CA LEU A 296 10.94 8.24 3.64
C LEU A 296 12.33 8.89 3.72
N ARG A 297 12.50 9.97 4.49
CA ARG A 297 13.81 10.59 4.76
C ARG A 297 14.77 9.62 5.41
N PHE A 298 14.29 8.87 6.42
CA PHE A 298 15.10 7.86 7.09
C PHE A 298 15.58 6.78 6.10
N ARG A 299 14.67 6.28 5.26
CA ARG A 299 15.02 5.32 4.20
C ARG A 299 16.01 5.88 3.18
N ALA A 300 16.03 7.20 2.97
CA ALA A 300 16.99 7.90 2.12
C ALA A 300 18.31 8.26 2.85
N GLY A 301 18.50 7.84 4.10
CA GLY A 301 19.71 8.09 4.90
C GLY A 301 19.77 9.45 5.62
N ASP A 302 18.71 10.27 5.57
CA ASP A 302 18.61 11.52 6.32
C ASP A 302 18.02 11.27 7.72
N GLU A 303 18.79 10.62 8.60
CA GLU A 303 18.33 10.25 9.94
C GLU A 303 17.96 11.47 10.80
N ALA A 304 18.78 12.52 10.75
CA ALA A 304 18.56 13.73 11.53
C ALA A 304 17.29 14.48 11.06
N GLY A 305 17.11 14.64 9.74
CA GLY A 305 15.91 15.27 9.19
C GLY A 305 14.66 14.43 9.41
N ALA A 306 14.76 13.10 9.33
CA ALA A 306 13.67 12.18 9.66
C ALA A 306 13.21 12.35 11.11
N ARG A 307 14.15 12.33 12.06
CA ARG A 307 13.85 12.50 13.49
C ARG A 307 13.18 13.84 13.76
N ALA A 308 13.73 14.93 13.22
CA ALA A 308 13.17 16.27 13.38
C ALA A 308 11.76 16.42 12.77
N GLU A 309 11.46 15.70 11.68
CA GLU A 309 10.13 15.69 11.06
C GLU A 309 9.11 14.90 11.91
N ALA A 310 9.51 13.73 12.43
CA ALA A 310 8.66 12.92 13.31
C ALA A 310 8.37 13.61 14.65
N GLU A 311 9.36 14.28 15.23
CA GLU A 311 9.21 15.08 16.46
C GLU A 311 8.23 16.24 16.24
N ARG A 312 8.39 16.99 15.13
CA ARG A 312 7.47 18.09 14.78
C ARG A 312 6.04 17.60 14.58
N ALA A 313 5.86 16.43 13.96
CA ALA A 313 4.55 15.82 13.78
C ALA A 313 3.90 15.47 15.13
N LEU A 314 4.68 14.92 16.06
CA LEU A 314 4.24 14.59 17.41
C LEU A 314 3.92 15.83 18.25
N ASP A 315 4.75 16.86 18.18
CA ASP A 315 4.54 18.13 18.87
C ASP A 315 3.27 18.82 18.36
N LEU A 316 3.06 18.83 17.04
CA LEU A 316 1.85 19.37 16.44
C LEU A 316 0.61 18.59 16.88
N PHE A 317 0.69 17.25 16.93
CA PHE A 317 -0.38 16.43 17.49
C PHE A 317 -0.68 16.83 18.93
N GLY A 318 0.35 16.93 19.79
CA GLY A 318 0.18 17.33 21.19
C GLY A 318 -0.49 18.69 21.34
N ALA A 319 -0.03 19.69 20.58
CA ALA A 319 -0.55 21.05 20.62
C ALA A 319 -1.98 21.18 20.06
N LYS A 320 -2.40 20.28 19.16
CA LYS A 320 -3.68 20.36 18.44
C LYS A 320 -4.64 19.20 18.73
N ARG A 321 -4.30 18.27 19.61
CA ARG A 321 -5.06 17.07 19.92
C ARG A 321 -6.55 17.33 20.12
N ASP A 322 -6.87 18.36 20.92
CA ASP A 322 -8.26 18.66 21.28
C ASP A 322 -9.05 19.31 20.13
N THR A 323 -8.37 19.81 19.09
CA THR A 323 -9.00 20.27 17.85
C THR A 323 -9.22 19.14 16.84
N ILE A 324 -8.56 17.99 17.02
CA ILE A 324 -8.76 16.79 16.21
C ILE A 324 -10.00 16.06 16.72
N VAL A 325 -10.97 15.83 15.83
CA VAL A 325 -12.15 15.01 16.13
C VAL A 325 -11.69 13.61 16.58
N ASN A 326 -12.29 13.10 17.65
CA ASN A 326 -11.89 11.83 18.29
C ASN A 326 -11.67 10.68 17.30
N ILE A 327 -12.56 10.49 16.33
CA ILE A 327 -12.47 9.42 15.32
C ILE A 327 -11.21 9.48 14.44
N TYR A 328 -10.47 10.59 14.43
CA TYR A 328 -9.24 10.75 13.65
C TYR A 328 -7.97 10.70 14.51
N ARG A 329 -8.08 10.71 15.85
CA ARG A 329 -6.89 10.83 16.72
C ARG A 329 -5.97 9.63 16.61
N ALA A 330 -6.53 8.42 16.66
CA ALA A 330 -5.76 7.19 16.49
C ALA A 330 -5.16 7.10 15.08
N GLN A 331 -5.94 7.43 14.05
CA GLN A 331 -5.44 7.54 12.66
C GLN A 331 -4.28 8.52 12.52
N THR A 332 -4.28 9.61 13.28
CA THR A 332 -3.22 10.62 13.24
C THR A 332 -1.95 10.14 13.95
N LEU A 333 -2.08 9.36 15.02
CA LEU A 333 -0.95 8.85 15.81
C LEU A 333 -0.22 7.67 15.13
N ARG A 334 -0.95 6.76 14.48
CA ARG A 334 -0.37 5.53 13.89
C ARG A 334 0.82 5.82 12.94
N PRO A 335 0.73 6.75 11.96
CA PRO A 335 1.86 7.05 11.09
C PRO A 335 3.10 7.56 11.82
N ILE A 336 2.92 8.29 12.94
CA ILE A 336 4.04 8.75 13.77
C ILE A 336 4.73 7.55 14.43
N ALA A 337 3.95 6.61 14.97
CA ALA A 337 4.49 5.37 15.54
C ALA A 337 5.27 4.55 14.51
N GLU A 338 4.73 4.41 13.29
CA GLU A 338 5.39 3.74 12.16
C GLU A 338 6.72 4.42 11.80
N ALA A 339 6.78 5.76 11.83
CA ALA A 339 8.00 6.50 11.57
C ALA A 339 9.07 6.25 12.64
N TYR A 340 8.72 6.32 13.92
CA TYR A 340 9.66 6.00 15.00
C TYR A 340 10.16 4.55 14.94
N TYR A 341 9.26 3.61 14.63
CA TYR A 341 9.66 2.21 14.47
C TYR A 341 10.64 2.02 13.30
N ALA A 342 10.36 2.65 12.16
CA ALA A 342 11.25 2.61 11.01
C ALA A 342 12.65 3.16 11.33
N MET A 343 12.75 4.15 12.23
CA MET A 343 14.01 4.71 12.72
C MET A 343 14.69 3.86 13.83
N GLY A 344 14.12 2.72 14.20
CA GLY A 344 14.65 1.84 15.25
C GLY A 344 14.29 2.26 16.69
N ASP A 345 13.47 3.30 16.88
CA ASP A 345 13.00 3.72 18.21
C ASP A 345 11.74 2.95 18.62
N THR A 346 11.93 1.66 18.91
CA THR A 346 10.83 0.75 19.28
C THR A 346 10.08 1.23 20.53
N ALA A 347 10.78 1.84 21.49
CA ALA A 347 10.16 2.32 22.72
C ALA A 347 9.17 3.47 22.44
N ALA A 348 9.59 4.48 21.66
CA ALA A 348 8.70 5.57 21.26
C ALA A 348 7.55 5.08 20.37
N ALA A 349 7.81 4.14 19.46
CA ALA A 349 6.78 3.54 18.62
C ALA A 349 5.70 2.84 19.47
N LEU A 350 6.10 2.01 20.43
CA LEU A 350 5.16 1.30 21.32
C LEU A 350 4.36 2.25 22.22
N ASP A 351 4.97 3.32 22.74
CA ASP A 351 4.23 4.36 23.47
C ASP A 351 3.14 4.99 22.58
N LEU A 352 3.49 5.34 21.33
CA LEU A 352 2.55 5.94 20.40
C LEU A 352 1.44 4.98 19.96
N TYR A 353 1.73 3.68 19.77
CA TYR A 353 0.69 2.70 19.50
C TYR A 353 -0.26 2.52 20.68
N LYS A 354 0.23 2.51 21.93
CA LYS A 354 -0.64 2.51 23.12
C LYS A 354 -1.54 3.74 23.15
N ARG A 355 -0.98 4.91 22.88
CA ARG A 355 -1.75 6.17 22.79
C ARG A 355 -2.76 6.16 21.65
N ALA A 356 -2.44 5.55 20.51
CA ALA A 356 -3.37 5.39 19.39
C ALA A 356 -4.55 4.49 19.77
N VAL A 357 -4.28 3.36 20.44
CA VAL A 357 -5.31 2.45 20.95
C VAL A 357 -6.24 3.16 21.94
N GLU A 358 -5.68 3.89 22.92
CA GLU A 358 -6.52 4.65 23.87
C GLU A 358 -7.32 5.77 23.19
N ALA A 359 -6.72 6.49 22.24
CA ALA A 359 -7.43 7.51 21.48
C ALA A 359 -8.61 6.92 20.70
N GLY A 360 -8.47 5.69 20.17
CA GLY A 360 -9.58 4.97 19.53
C GLY A 360 -10.69 4.60 20.51
N MET A 361 -10.36 4.37 21.78
CA MET A 361 -11.31 4.05 22.85
C MET A 361 -12.08 5.25 23.39
N GLU A 362 -11.62 6.47 23.14
CA GLU A 362 -12.38 7.70 23.43
C GLU A 362 -13.65 7.82 22.56
N ASN A 363 -13.79 7.00 21.52
CA ASN A 363 -14.98 6.99 20.69
C ASN A 363 -16.19 6.38 21.43
N PRO A 364 -17.38 7.00 21.36
CA PRO A 364 -18.52 6.59 22.18
C PRO A 364 -19.18 5.27 21.74
N ASN A 365 -19.09 4.91 20.46
CA ASN A 365 -19.76 3.72 19.90
C ASN A 365 -18.74 2.67 19.45
N ALA A 366 -19.16 1.41 19.36
CA ALA A 366 -18.26 0.32 18.98
C ALA A 366 -17.79 0.38 17.53
N ARG A 367 -18.56 0.93 16.58
CA ARG A 367 -18.14 1.02 15.17
C ARG A 367 -16.82 1.77 14.96
N PRO A 368 -16.64 3.03 15.40
CA PRO A 368 -15.35 3.73 15.27
C PRO A 368 -14.23 3.08 16.09
N ARG A 369 -14.52 2.47 17.25
CA ARG A 369 -13.51 1.71 18.03
C ARG A 369 -12.98 0.51 17.24
N ALA A 370 -13.88 -0.23 16.58
CA ALA A 370 -13.50 -1.37 15.74
C ALA A 370 -12.73 -0.93 14.49
N ASP A 371 -13.07 0.20 13.86
CA ASP A 371 -12.30 0.79 12.76
C ASP A 371 -10.85 1.07 13.22
N ASP A 372 -10.69 1.73 14.36
CA ASP A 372 -9.37 2.05 14.91
C ASP A 372 -8.60 0.80 15.37
N LEU A 373 -9.27 -0.19 15.95
CA LEU A 373 -8.65 -1.45 16.34
C LEU A 373 -8.13 -2.20 15.11
N VAL A 374 -8.96 -2.35 14.06
CA VAL A 374 -8.58 -2.99 12.80
C VAL A 374 -7.35 -2.29 12.19
N ALA A 375 -7.40 -0.96 12.07
CA ALA A 375 -6.32 -0.20 11.46
C ALA A 375 -5.02 -0.29 12.29
N THR A 376 -5.12 -0.30 13.62
CA THR A 376 -3.95 -0.42 14.50
C THR A 376 -3.33 -1.82 14.41
N CYS A 377 -4.14 -2.87 14.48
CA CYS A 377 -3.64 -4.25 14.35
C CYS A 377 -3.00 -4.51 12.98
N CYS A 378 -3.63 -4.03 11.89
CA CYS A 378 -3.02 -4.11 10.56
C CYS A 378 -1.68 -3.34 10.49
N SER A 379 -1.60 -2.14 11.05
CA SER A 379 -0.36 -1.36 11.08
C SER A 379 0.77 -2.08 11.85
N LEU A 380 0.48 -2.58 13.06
CA LEU A 380 1.44 -3.37 13.85
C LEU A 380 1.92 -4.61 13.08
N ALA A 381 1.01 -5.35 12.43
CA ALA A 381 1.36 -6.54 11.67
C ALA A 381 2.20 -6.22 10.43
N LEU A 382 1.80 -5.21 9.64
CA LEU A 382 2.48 -4.79 8.42
C LEU A 382 3.91 -4.26 8.67
N HIS A 383 4.09 -3.58 9.80
CA HIS A 383 5.39 -3.04 10.19
C HIS A 383 6.20 -3.97 11.10
N ALA A 384 5.72 -5.19 11.34
CA ALA A 384 6.36 -6.17 12.22
C ALA A 384 6.72 -5.58 13.60
N VAL A 385 5.78 -4.82 14.19
CA VAL A 385 5.91 -4.22 15.52
C VAL A 385 5.26 -5.16 16.52
N GLU A 386 6.09 -5.88 17.28
CA GLU A 386 5.58 -6.77 18.32
C GLU A 386 4.99 -5.96 19.48
N PRO A 387 3.69 -6.12 19.80
CA PRO A 387 3.10 -5.43 20.94
C PRO A 387 3.67 -6.00 22.24
N ASP A 388 4.04 -5.13 23.18
CA ASP A 388 4.37 -5.57 24.52
C ASP A 388 3.14 -6.12 25.28
N ALA A 389 3.37 -6.77 26.42
CA ALA A 389 2.29 -7.40 27.18
C ALA A 389 1.13 -6.45 27.53
N VAL A 390 1.43 -5.17 27.77
CA VAL A 390 0.43 -4.15 28.09
C VAL A 390 -0.42 -3.85 26.86
N LEU A 391 0.21 -3.54 25.73
CA LEU A 391 -0.49 -3.25 24.48
C LEU A 391 -1.28 -4.47 23.98
N ALA A 392 -0.70 -5.66 24.04
CA ALA A 392 -1.36 -6.90 23.62
C ALA A 392 -2.60 -7.22 24.49
N SER A 393 -2.48 -7.07 25.81
CA SER A 393 -3.62 -7.23 26.72
C SER A 393 -4.73 -6.22 26.40
N ARG A 394 -4.37 -4.97 26.15
CA ARG A 394 -5.32 -3.90 25.87
C ARG A 394 -6.05 -4.11 24.54
N ILE A 395 -5.34 -4.54 23.50
CA ILE A 395 -5.93 -4.89 22.19
C ILE A 395 -7.01 -5.98 22.35
N ARG A 396 -6.72 -7.04 23.11
CA ARG A 396 -7.68 -8.14 23.37
C ARG A 396 -8.88 -7.67 24.19
N GLU A 397 -8.65 -6.85 25.21
CA GLU A 397 -9.73 -6.25 26.03
C GLU A 397 -10.69 -5.45 25.16
N ILE A 398 -10.16 -4.63 24.25
CA ILE A 398 -10.99 -3.81 23.35
C ILE A 398 -11.79 -4.70 22.41
N GLN A 399 -11.16 -5.70 21.80
CA GLN A 399 -11.84 -6.66 20.93
C GLN A 399 -13.02 -7.33 21.65
N ALA A 400 -12.79 -7.81 22.89
CA ALA A 400 -13.82 -8.45 23.71
C ALA A 400 -14.94 -7.49 24.15
N GLY A 401 -14.64 -6.19 24.25
CA GLY A 401 -15.59 -5.14 24.60
C GLY A 401 -16.37 -4.54 23.43
N LEU A 402 -16.14 -4.98 22.20
CA LEU A 402 -16.93 -4.55 21.04
C LEU A 402 -18.36 -5.13 21.10
N GLY A 403 -19.36 -4.28 20.95
CA GLY A 403 -20.77 -4.65 21.05
C GLY A 403 -21.69 -3.43 21.00
N ASP A 404 -22.96 -3.59 21.36
CA ASP A 404 -23.90 -2.47 21.35
C ASP A 404 -23.52 -1.34 22.33
N PRO A 405 -23.73 -0.06 21.96
CA PRO A 405 -24.26 0.41 20.67
C PRO A 405 -23.19 0.48 19.57
N TRP A 406 -23.56 0.03 18.36
CA TRP A 406 -22.72 0.11 17.16
C TRP A 406 -22.67 1.49 16.51
#